data_AF-A0A377K6B6-F1
#
_entry.id   AF-A0A377K6B6-F1
#
_cell.length_a   1.000
_cell.length_b   1.000
_cell.length_c   1.000
_cell.angle_alpha   90.00
_cell.angle_beta   90.00
_cell.angle_gamma   90.00
#
_symmetry.space_group_name_H-M   'P 1'
#
loop_
_entity.id
_entity.type
_entity.pdbx_description
1 polymer ?
#
loop_
_entity_poly.entity_id
_entity_poly.type
_entity_poly.pdbx_seq_one_letter_code
_entity_poly.pdbx_strand_id
1 'polypeptide(L)'
;MHVTAKPSSFQCNLKCDYCFYLEKESQFTHEKWMDDSTLKEFIKQYIAASGNQVYFTWQGGEPTLAGLDFFPVKLFTINNAMQAKKRIFNALQTNGILLNNEWCAFLKEHEFLVGISIDGPQETT
;
A
#
# COMPACT_ATOMS: atom_id res chain seq x y z
N MET A 1 -10.19 14.02 0.15
CA MET A 1 -10.51 12.70 0.73
C MET A 1 -9.26 11.84 0.64
N HIS A 2 -8.82 11.27 1.76
CA HIS A 2 -7.62 10.44 1.85
C HIS A 2 -8.06 9.01 2.17
N VAL A 3 -7.62 8.03 1.38
CA VAL A 3 -8.00 6.61 1.56
C VAL A 3 -6.76 5.77 1.82
N THR A 4 -6.87 4.88 2.80
CA THR A 4 -5.88 3.85 3.09
C THR A 4 -6.32 2.53 2.46
N ALA A 5 -5.58 2.07 1.45
CA ALA A 5 -5.77 0.79 0.79
C ALA A 5 -4.94 -0.31 1.48
N LYS A 6 -5.49 -1.53 1.55
CA LYS A 6 -4.92 -2.66 2.30
C LYS A 6 -4.80 -3.89 1.41
N PRO A 7 -3.76 -3.98 0.56
CA PRO A 7 -3.69 -4.97 -0.52
C PRO A 7 -3.50 -6.41 -0.01
N SER A 8 -2.73 -6.59 1.06
CA SER A 8 -2.52 -7.87 1.76
C SER A 8 -3.43 -8.04 2.99
N SER A 9 -4.52 -7.25 3.08
CA SER A 9 -5.45 -7.27 4.20
C SER A 9 -4.74 -7.09 5.55
N PHE A 10 -4.81 -8.08 6.45
CA PHE A 10 -4.15 -8.11 7.77
C PHE A 10 -2.85 -8.92 7.80
N GLN A 11 -2.51 -9.62 6.72
CA GLN A 11 -1.38 -10.54 6.71
C GLN A 11 -0.05 -9.79 6.74
N CYS A 12 0.83 -10.19 7.65
CA CYS A 12 2.14 -9.59 7.85
C CYS A 12 3.18 -10.70 8.03
N ASN A 13 4.43 -10.43 7.62
CA ASN A 13 5.57 -11.31 7.86
C ASN A 13 6.23 -11.11 9.24
N LEU A 14 5.71 -10.19 10.06
CA LEU A 14 6.11 -9.97 11.45
C LEU A 14 4.95 -10.26 12.40
N LYS A 15 5.26 -10.43 13.68
CA LYS A 15 4.30 -10.62 14.78
C LYS A 15 4.60 -9.68 15.94
N CYS A 16 4.52 -8.37 15.72
CA CYS A 16 4.80 -7.39 16.77
C CYS A 16 3.77 -7.52 17.91
N ASP A 17 4.23 -7.57 19.16
CA ASP A 17 3.39 -7.85 20.34
C ASP A 17 2.26 -6.83 20.55
N TYR A 18 2.46 -5.58 20.10
CA TYR A 18 1.49 -4.50 20.21
C TYR A 18 0.57 -4.37 18.96
N CYS A 19 0.71 -5.25 17.97
CA CYS A 19 -0.02 -5.14 16.70
C CYS A 19 -1.40 -5.79 16.77
N PHE A 20 -2.43 -4.99 17.09
CA PHE A 20 -3.84 -5.41 17.02
C PHE A 20 -4.31 -5.82 15.60
N TYR A 21 -3.48 -5.56 14.58
CA TYR A 21 -3.84 -5.78 13.18
C TYR A 21 -3.81 -7.26 12.80
N LEU A 22 -2.86 -8.01 13.36
CA LEU A 22 -2.68 -9.45 13.12
C LEU A 22 -3.75 -10.30 13.81
N GLU A 23 -4.25 -9.87 14.97
CA GLU A 23 -5.32 -10.56 15.70
C GLU A 23 -6.60 -10.77 14.87
N LYS A 24 -6.75 -10.02 13.77
CA LYS A 24 -7.84 -10.19 12.81
C LYS A 24 -7.80 -11.52 12.06
N GLU A 25 -6.68 -12.24 12.06
CA GLU A 25 -6.59 -13.60 11.50
C GLU A 25 -7.65 -14.53 12.09
N SER A 26 -7.97 -14.41 13.39
CA SER A 26 -8.99 -15.24 14.03
C SER A 26 -10.43 -14.84 13.67
N GLN A 27 -10.63 -13.71 13.01
CA GLN A 27 -11.95 -13.12 12.71
C GLN A 27 -12.33 -13.27 11.23
N PHE A 28 -11.38 -13.52 10.34
CA PHE A 28 -11.62 -13.67 8.91
C PHE A 28 -11.28 -15.08 8.46
N THR A 29 -12.25 -15.77 7.84
CA THR A 29 -12.08 -17.13 7.31
C THR A 29 -11.51 -17.15 5.88
N HIS A 30 -11.19 -15.99 5.30
CA HIS A 30 -10.80 -15.83 3.91
C HIS A 30 -9.51 -15.02 3.81
N GLU A 31 -8.46 -15.63 3.26
CA GLU A 31 -7.19 -14.98 2.94
C GLU A 31 -7.25 -14.30 1.57
N LYS A 32 -8.17 -13.35 1.39
CA LYS A 32 -8.26 -12.65 0.10
C LYS A 32 -7.41 -11.39 0.13
N TRP A 33 -6.26 -11.47 -0.54
CA TRP A 33 -5.58 -10.29 -1.06
C TRP A 33 -6.50 -9.58 -2.05
N MET A 34 -6.27 -8.28 -2.20
CA MET A 34 -6.93 -7.51 -3.24
C MET A 34 -6.52 -8.08 -4.60
N ASP A 35 -7.48 -8.57 -5.38
CA ASP A 35 -7.19 -9.02 -6.75
C ASP A 35 -7.14 -7.84 -7.73
N ASP A 36 -6.62 -8.08 -8.93
CA ASP A 36 -6.50 -7.09 -10.00
C ASP A 36 -7.82 -6.40 -10.36
N SER A 37 -8.94 -7.13 -10.31
CA SER A 37 -10.24 -6.59 -10.69
C SER A 37 -10.74 -5.58 -9.65
N THR A 38 -10.55 -5.92 -8.37
CA THR A 38 -10.85 -5.09 -7.22
C THR A 38 -9.96 -3.86 -7.21
N LEU A 39 -8.65 -4.03 -7.44
CA LEU A 39 -7.69 -2.93 -7.50
C LEU A 39 -8.05 -1.92 -8.59
N LYS A 40 -8.36 -2.39 -9.80
CA LYS A 40 -8.72 -1.53 -10.94
C LYS A 40 -9.99 -0.73 -10.66
N GLU A 41 -11.03 -1.38 -10.14
CA GLU A 41 -12.29 -0.71 -9.85
C GLU A 41 -12.14 0.27 -8.68
N PHE A 42 -11.40 -0.09 -7.64
CA PHE A 42 -11.06 0.80 -6.53
C PHE A 42 -10.36 2.08 -7.01
N ILE A 43 -9.29 1.97 -7.80
CA ILE A 43 -8.54 3.12 -8.32
C ILE A 43 -9.46 4.02 -9.15
N LYS A 44 -10.26 3.44 -10.06
CA LYS A 44 -11.18 4.19 -10.91
C LYS A 44 -12.21 4.96 -10.10
N GLN A 45 -12.90 4.30 -9.17
CA GLN A 45 -13.93 4.94 -8.34
C GLN A 45 -13.33 6.02 -7.46
N TYR A 46 -12.17 5.76 -6.85
CA TYR A 46 -11.53 6.72 -5.95
C TYR A 46 -11.04 7.96 -6.69
N ILE A 47 -10.42 7.81 -7.87
CA ILE A 47 -10.03 8.95 -8.71
C ILE A 47 -11.27 9.76 -9.13
N ALA A 48 -12.35 9.11 -9.55
CA ALA A 48 -13.58 9.78 -9.97
C ALA A 48 -14.20 10.61 -8.83
N ALA A 49 -14.26 10.05 -7.62
CA ALA A 49 -14.82 10.69 -6.44
C ALA A 49 -13.90 11.75 -5.79
N SER A 50 -12.62 11.79 -6.15
CA SER A 50 -11.64 12.72 -5.56
C SER A 50 -11.62 14.09 -6.24
N GLY A 51 -11.05 15.08 -5.57
CA GLY A 51 -10.78 16.41 -6.15
C GLY A 51 -9.58 16.41 -7.11
N ASN A 52 -8.95 17.57 -7.30
CA ASN A 52 -7.80 17.72 -8.21
C ASN A 52 -6.53 17.02 -7.71
N GLN A 53 -6.47 16.67 -6.42
CA GLN A 53 -5.39 15.90 -5.82
C GLN A 53 -5.98 14.61 -5.21
N VAL A 54 -5.34 13.49 -5.53
CA VAL A 54 -5.73 12.15 -5.06
C VAL A 54 -4.55 11.55 -4.29
N TYR A 55 -4.80 11.04 -3.08
CA TYR A 55 -3.75 10.52 -2.20
C TYR A 55 -4.03 9.06 -1.90
N PHE A 56 -3.20 8.17 -2.42
CA PHE A 56 -3.23 6.75 -2.11
C PHE A 56 -2.23 6.46 -1.00
N THR A 57 -2.70 5.88 0.10
CA THR A 57 -1.82 5.35 1.15
C THR A 57 -1.98 3.84 1.22
N TRP A 58 -0.89 3.12 0.94
CA TRP A 58 -0.82 1.67 0.93
C TRP A 58 -0.32 1.19 2.31
N GLN A 59 -1.17 0.47 3.04
CA GLN A 59 -0.86 -0.09 4.37
C GLN A 59 -1.50 -1.48 4.53
N GLY A 60 -1.72 -1.94 5.77
CA GLY A 60 -2.39 -3.19 6.10
C GLY A 60 -1.40 -4.33 6.17
N GLY A 61 -1.49 -5.12 7.25
CA GLY A 61 -0.53 -6.18 7.55
C GLY A 61 0.89 -5.72 7.20
N GLU A 62 1.49 -6.37 6.20
CA GLU A 62 2.60 -5.81 5.41
C GLU A 62 2.21 -5.66 3.92
N PRO A 63 2.13 -4.44 3.36
CA PRO A 63 1.73 -4.24 1.96
C PRO A 63 2.75 -4.75 0.94
N THR A 64 4.06 -4.82 1.25
CA THR A 64 5.05 -5.35 0.31
C THR A 64 4.89 -6.84 0.04
N LEU A 65 4.12 -7.57 0.85
CA LEU A 65 3.76 -8.97 0.59
C LEU A 65 2.99 -9.17 -0.71
N ALA A 66 2.27 -8.14 -1.17
CA ALA A 66 1.57 -8.19 -2.44
C ALA A 66 2.54 -8.27 -3.64
N GLY A 67 3.83 -7.95 -3.44
CA GLY A 67 4.87 -7.99 -4.47
C GLY A 67 4.83 -6.78 -5.41
N LEU A 68 5.94 -6.51 -6.11
CA LEU A 68 6.03 -5.39 -7.06
C LEU A 68 5.02 -5.49 -8.21
N ASP A 69 4.69 -6.71 -8.63
CA ASP A 69 3.70 -7.00 -9.67
C ASP A 69 2.25 -6.67 -9.26
N PHE A 70 1.99 -6.45 -7.97
CA PHE A 70 0.73 -5.88 -7.49
C PHE A 70 0.69 -4.35 -7.61
N PHE A 71 1.86 -3.70 -7.64
CA PHE A 71 2.00 -2.25 -7.78
C PHE A 71 2.21 -1.73 -9.23
N PRO A 72 1.72 -2.32 -10.35
CA PRO A 72 1.69 -1.65 -11.65
C PRO A 72 0.60 -0.57 -11.70
N VAL A 73 0.44 0.14 -10.58
CA VAL A 73 -0.16 1.45 -10.37
C VAL A 73 0.42 2.44 -11.38
N LYS A 74 1.70 2.37 -11.77
CA LYS A 74 2.32 3.31 -12.72
C LYS A 74 1.52 3.48 -14.02
N LEU A 75 1.19 2.41 -14.73
CA LEU A 75 0.55 2.54 -16.05
C LEU A 75 -0.96 2.83 -15.96
N PHE A 76 -1.64 2.28 -14.94
CA PHE A 76 -3.09 2.45 -14.79
C PHE A 76 -3.44 3.80 -14.14
N THR A 77 -2.64 4.26 -13.18
CA THR A 77 -2.86 5.50 -12.42
C THR A 77 -2.43 6.72 -13.22
N ILE A 78 -1.32 6.66 -13.95
CA ILE A 78 -0.89 7.75 -14.84
C ILE A 78 -1.90 7.96 -15.97
N ASN A 79 -2.35 6.92 -16.68
CA ASN A 79 -3.31 7.07 -17.77
C ASN A 79 -4.67 7.63 -17.30
N ASN A 80 -5.19 7.17 -16.15
CA ASN A 80 -6.46 7.68 -15.63
C ASN A 80 -6.34 9.11 -15.05
N ALA A 81 -5.25 9.46 -14.35
CA ALA A 81 -5.06 10.83 -13.87
C ALA A 81 -4.80 11.82 -15.01
N MET A 82 -4.05 11.43 -16.03
CA MET A 82 -3.81 12.27 -17.21
C MET A 82 -5.12 12.56 -17.95
N GLN A 83 -6.00 11.56 -18.10
CA GLN A 83 -7.34 11.77 -18.66
C GLN A 83 -8.21 12.68 -17.78
N ALA A 84 -8.07 12.59 -16.46
CA ALA A 84 -8.85 13.39 -15.50
C ALA A 84 -8.24 14.76 -15.15
N LYS A 85 -7.03 15.09 -15.63
CA LYS A 85 -6.24 16.28 -15.23
C LYS A 85 -6.04 16.41 -13.70
N LYS A 86 -5.89 15.27 -13.01
CA LYS A 86 -5.69 15.21 -11.55
C LYS A 86 -4.24 14.85 -11.20
N ARG A 87 -3.74 15.37 -10.08
CA ARG A 87 -2.44 15.00 -9.53
C ARG A 87 -2.60 13.86 -8.52
N ILE A 88 -1.73 12.86 -8.61
CA ILE A 88 -1.76 11.69 -7.74
C ILE A 88 -0.51 11.64 -6.87
N PHE A 89 -0.70 11.27 -5.61
CA PHE A 89 0.35 11.06 -4.64
C PHE A 89 0.22 9.65 -4.07
N ASN A 90 1.35 8.96 -3.92
CA ASN A 90 1.39 7.63 -3.33
C ASN A 90 2.24 7.64 -2.07
N ALA A 91 1.75 7.00 -1.02
CA ALA A 91 2.49 6.74 0.19
C ALA A 91 2.46 5.24 0.53
N LEU A 92 3.58 4.66 0.95
CA LEU A 92 3.69 3.27 1.41
C LEU A 92 4.11 3.26 2.89
N GLN A 93 3.36 2.58 3.74
CA GLN A 93 3.80 2.27 5.11
C GLN A 93 4.23 0.80 5.16
N THR A 94 5.48 0.53 5.53
CA THR A 94 6.06 -0.83 5.54
C THR A 94 6.94 -1.05 6.75
N ASN A 95 7.08 -2.32 7.16
CA ASN A 95 8.08 -2.74 8.15
C ASN A 95 9.51 -2.78 7.59
N GLY A 96 9.68 -2.62 6.27
CA GLY A 96 10.98 -2.48 5.62
C GLY A 96 11.73 -3.78 5.36
N ILE A 97 11.29 -4.92 5.90
CA ILE A 97 12.02 -6.21 5.82
C ILE A 97 12.17 -6.70 4.37
N LEU A 98 11.18 -6.46 3.52
CA LEU A 98 11.18 -6.91 2.13
C LEU A 98 11.74 -5.87 1.14
N LEU A 99 12.16 -4.70 1.63
CA LEU A 99 12.74 -3.68 0.76
C LEU A 99 14.13 -4.15 0.28
N ASN A 100 14.24 -4.36 -1.03
CA ASN A 100 15.47 -4.66 -1.73
C ASN A 100 15.78 -3.55 -2.76
N ASN A 101 16.83 -3.70 -3.56
CA ASN A 101 17.19 -2.71 -4.58
C ASN A 101 16.08 -2.45 -5.61
N GLU A 102 15.31 -3.47 -5.97
CA GLU A 102 14.21 -3.36 -6.93
C GLU A 102 13.06 -2.53 -6.35
N TRP A 103 12.67 -2.79 -5.10
CA TRP A 103 11.71 -1.97 -4.37
C TRP A 103 12.17 -0.52 -4.26
N CYS A 104 13.42 -0.30 -3.85
CA CYS A 104 13.97 1.05 -3.72
C CYS A 104 13.98 1.80 -5.06
N ALA A 105 14.35 1.12 -6.16
CA ALA A 105 14.31 1.69 -7.50
C ALA A 105 12.88 2.06 -7.91
N PHE A 106 11.93 1.14 -7.72
CA PHE A 106 10.52 1.36 -8.02
C PHE A 106 9.91 2.54 -7.22
N LEU A 107 10.11 2.57 -5.90
CA LEU A 107 9.57 3.61 -5.04
C LEU A 107 10.14 4.99 -5.39
N LYS A 108 11.43 5.05 -5.72
CA LYS A 108 12.09 6.28 -6.17
C LYS A 108 11.57 6.74 -7.53
N GLU A 109 11.47 5.82 -8.49
CA GLU A 109 10.97 6.14 -9.84
C GLU A 109 9.53 6.68 -9.80
N HIS A 110 8.73 6.23 -8.83
CA HIS A 110 7.33 6.62 -8.67
C HIS A 110 7.08 7.67 -7.60
N GLU A 111 8.14 8.29 -7.07
CA GLU A 111 8.07 9.36 -6.07
C GLU A 111 7.14 9.01 -4.89
N PHE A 112 7.23 7.76 -4.41
CA PHE A 112 6.48 7.34 -3.23
C PHE A 112 7.02 8.04 -1.98
N LEU A 113 6.10 8.55 -1.16
CA LEU A 113 6.42 8.84 0.24
C LEU A 113 6.48 7.51 1.00
N VAL A 114 7.62 7.18 1.61
CA VAL A 114 7.78 5.90 2.31
C VAL A 114 7.87 6.12 3.81
N GLY A 115 6.95 5.52 4.55
CA GLY A 115 7.01 5.39 6.01
C GLY A 115 7.57 4.03 6.39
N ILE A 116 8.66 4.03 7.17
CA ILE A 116 9.29 2.81 7.70
C ILE A 116 8.95 2.71 9.19
N SER A 117 8.37 1.58 9.61
CA SER A 117 8.09 1.30 11.02
C SER A 117 9.36 0.88 11.74
N ILE A 118 9.81 1.67 12.71
CA ILE A 118 10.99 1.41 13.56
C ILE A 118 10.66 1.88 14.98
N ASP A 119 10.78 0.99 15.96
CA ASP A 119 10.45 1.29 17.37
C ASP A 119 11.57 2.03 18.11
N GLY A 120 12.78 2.05 17.54
CA GLY A 120 13.95 2.69 18.12
C GLY A 120 15.22 1.88 17.87
N PRO A 121 16.30 2.17 18.61
CA PRO A 121 17.49 1.34 18.64
C PRO A 121 17.19 -0.11 19.10
N GLN A 122 18.13 -1.02 18.84
CA GLN A 122 17.97 -2.43 19.22
C GLN A 122 17.78 -2.63 20.73
N GLU A 123 18.32 -1.73 21.56
CA GLU A 123 18.30 -1.85 23.03
C GLU A 123 16.95 -1.48 23.67
N THR A 124 16.01 -0.95 22.89
CA THR A 124 14.71 -0.44 23.38
C THR A 124 13.55 -1.44 23.27
N THR A 125 13.80 -2.69 22.85
CA THR A 125 12.77 -3.72 22.68
C THR A 125 13.15 -5.02 23.37
#